data_AF-A0A0K8RN89-F1
#
_entry.id   AF-A0A0K8RN89-F1
#
_cell.length_a   1.000
_cell.length_b   1.000
_cell.length_c   1.000
_cell.angle_alpha   90.00
_cell.angle_beta   90.00
_cell.angle_gamma   90.00
#
_symmetry.space_group_name_H-M   'P 1'
#
loop_
_entity.id
_entity.type
_entity.pdbx_description
1 polymer ?
#
loop_
_entity_poly.entity_id
_entity_poly.type
_entity_poly.pdbx_seq_one_letter_code
_entity_poly.pdbx_strand_id
1 'polypeptide(L)'
;MHQFRTKRWTMNCWTTARIFIMSALICSTTAETKGEDDVCKTADCMRLGLELSDAINTSADPCDDFYDYVCKKWKNKTKIPPYLPSYGHLWLIRDEVAKKMNELT
;
A
#
# COMPACT_ATOMS: atom_id res chain seq x y z
N MET A 1 13.57 -26.37 -37.78
CA MET A 1 12.51 -25.96 -38.71
C MET A 1 11.43 -27.04 -38.72
N HIS A 2 10.41 -26.93 -37.87
CA HIS A 2 9.26 -27.84 -37.90
C HIS A 2 8.02 -27.05 -38.31
N GLN A 3 7.50 -27.42 -39.47
CA GLN A 3 6.35 -26.87 -40.17
C GLN A 3 5.07 -27.11 -39.36
N PHE A 4 4.46 -26.07 -38.79
CA PHE A 4 3.08 -26.13 -38.31
C PHE A 4 2.14 -25.98 -39.52
N ARG A 5 1.71 -27.12 -40.05
CA ARG A 5 0.65 -27.23 -41.06
C ARG A 5 -0.65 -26.68 -40.46
N THR A 6 -1.05 -25.46 -40.84
CA THR A 6 -2.32 -24.87 -40.48
C THR A 6 -3.46 -25.72 -41.05
N LYS A 7 -4.25 -26.34 -40.17
CA LYS A 7 -5.50 -26.98 -40.60
C LYS A 7 -6.51 -25.88 -40.90
N ARG A 8 -6.88 -25.71 -42.17
CA ARG A 8 -7.99 -24.86 -42.58
C ARG A 8 -9.29 -25.45 -42.06
N TRP A 9 -9.68 -25.07 -40.85
CA TRP A 9 -11.01 -25.28 -40.32
C TRP A 9 -11.94 -24.25 -40.98
N THR A 10 -12.88 -24.71 -41.80
CA THR A 10 -13.99 -23.88 -42.28
C THR A 10 -14.94 -23.65 -41.09
N MET A 11 -14.61 -22.66 -40.27
CA MET A 11 -15.32 -22.34 -39.05
C MET A 11 -16.64 -21.66 -39.42
N ASN A 12 -17.76 -22.32 -39.11
CA ASN A 12 -19.07 -21.77 -39.37
C ASN A 12 -19.24 -20.50 -38.52
N CYS A 13 -19.75 -19.39 -39.04
CA CYS A 13 -19.79 -18.09 -38.34
C CYS A 13 -20.51 -18.16 -36.99
N TRP A 14 -21.41 -19.13 -36.83
CA TRP A 14 -22.09 -19.40 -35.57
C TRP A 14 -21.17 -20.02 -34.52
N THR A 15 -20.20 -20.83 -34.94
CA THR A 15 -19.22 -21.45 -34.04
C THR A 15 -18.22 -20.42 -33.51
N THR A 16 -17.79 -19.43 -34.30
CA THR A 16 -16.98 -18.32 -33.79
C THR A 16 -17.76 -17.48 -32.80
N ALA A 17 -18.99 -17.09 -33.13
CA ALA A 17 -19.85 -16.32 -32.24
C ALA A 17 -20.07 -17.04 -30.89
N ARG A 18 -20.30 -18.36 -30.91
CA ARG A 18 -20.43 -19.19 -29.70
C ARG A 18 -19.16 -19.19 -28.85
N ILE A 19 -17.98 -19.31 -29.46
CA ILE A 19 -16.69 -19.30 -28.75
C ILE A 19 -16.44 -17.93 -28.10
N PHE A 20 -16.70 -16.83 -28.81
CA PHE A 20 -16.54 -15.48 -28.27
C PHE A 20 -17.51 -15.19 -27.10
N ILE A 21 -18.78 -15.63 -27.20
CA ILE A 21 -19.76 -15.49 -26.11
C ILE A 21 -19.35 -16.32 -24.88
N MET A 22 -18.87 -17.55 -25.09
CA MET A 22 -18.40 -18.40 -23.99
C MET A 22 -17.14 -17.85 -23.32
N SER A 23 -16.20 -17.24 -24.07
CA SER A 23 -15.04 -16.57 -23.46
C SER A 23 -15.44 -15.36 -22.60
N ALA A 24 -16.48 -14.62 -23.00
CA ALA A 24 -17.00 -13.51 -22.21
C ALA A 24 -17.66 -13.99 -20.90
N LEU A 25 -18.38 -15.12 -20.95
CA LEU A 25 -18.99 -15.73 -19.75
C LEU A 25 -17.95 -16.28 -18.77
N ILE A 26 -16.83 -16.83 -19.26
CA ILE A 26 -15.74 -17.33 -18.42
C ILE A 26 -15.05 -16.16 -17.68
N CYS A 27 -14.87 -15.00 -18.33
CA CYS A 27 -14.29 -13.81 -17.69
C CYS A 27 -15.11 -13.23 -16.53
N SER A 28 -16.43 -13.45 -16.46
CA SER A 28 -17.26 -12.91 -15.38
C SER A 28 -17.17 -13.69 -14.07
N THR A 29 -16.63 -14.91 -14.08
CA THR A 29 -16.66 -15.81 -12.90
C THR A 29 -15.43 -15.73 -11.99
N THR A 30 -14.39 -14.98 -12.38
CA THR A 30 -13.27 -14.62 -11.48
C THR A 30 -13.39 -13.16 -11.07
N ALA A 31 -14.58 -12.72 -10.66
CA ALA A 31 -14.67 -11.61 -9.74
C ALA A 31 -14.27 -12.18 -8.36
N GLU A 32 -12.99 -12.02 -8.01
CA GLU A 32 -12.50 -12.26 -6.66
C GLU A 32 -13.34 -11.39 -5.69
N THR A 33 -14.39 -11.95 -5.09
CA THR A 33 -14.96 -11.38 -3.86
C THR A 33 -14.02 -11.76 -2.72
N LYS A 34 -12.83 -11.17 -2.74
CA LYS A 34 -11.86 -11.33 -1.67
C LYS A 34 -12.27 -10.42 -0.53
N GLY A 35 -13.07 -11.00 0.38
CA GLY A 35 -13.21 -10.63 1.78
C GLY A 35 -13.63 -9.19 2.07
N GLU A 36 -14.81 -9.05 2.66
CA GLU A 36 -15.11 -7.93 3.55
C GLU A 36 -13.92 -7.65 4.49
N ASP A 37 -13.44 -6.41 4.43
CA ASP A 37 -12.27 -5.81 5.10
C ASP A 37 -11.76 -6.49 6.38
N ASP A 38 -10.62 -7.21 6.30
CA ASP A 38 -9.77 -7.56 7.46
C ASP A 38 -8.92 -6.35 7.91
N VAL A 39 -9.54 -5.16 7.95
CA VAL A 39 -8.89 -3.93 8.40
C VAL A 39 -9.28 -3.70 9.84
N CYS A 40 -8.28 -3.62 10.71
CA CYS A 40 -8.48 -3.34 12.12
C CYS A 40 -9.15 -1.97 12.34
N LYS A 41 -10.26 -1.96 13.09
CA LYS A 41 -11.05 -0.75 13.41
C LYS A 41 -11.04 -0.39 14.91
N THR A 42 -10.09 -0.94 15.68
CA THR A 42 -9.91 -0.53 17.07
C THR A 42 -9.46 0.93 17.14
N ALA A 43 -9.71 1.60 18.27
CA ALA A 43 -9.28 2.99 18.47
C ALA A 43 -7.77 3.16 18.26
N ASP A 44 -6.97 2.19 18.71
CA ASP A 44 -5.52 2.20 18.51
C ASP A 44 -5.12 2.05 17.04
N CYS A 45 -5.75 1.15 16.29
CA CYS A 45 -5.49 0.99 14.87
C CYS A 45 -5.81 2.27 14.09
N MET A 46 -6.94 2.92 14.38
CA MET A 46 -7.30 4.20 13.75
C MET A 46 -6.30 5.31 14.11
N ARG A 47 -5.93 5.42 15.39
CA ARG A 47 -4.97 6.41 15.86
C ARG A 47 -3.61 6.24 15.19
N LEU A 48 -3.06 5.03 15.21
CA LEU A 48 -1.76 4.72 14.59
C LEU A 48 -1.81 4.89 13.06
N GLY A 49 -2.93 4.52 12.43
CA GLY A 49 -3.13 4.71 10.99
C GLY A 49 -3.12 6.19 10.59
N LEU A 50 -3.77 7.05 11.37
CA LEU A 50 -3.76 8.49 11.16
C LEU A 50 -2.36 9.10 11.39
N GLU A 51 -1.69 8.71 12.48
CA GLU A 51 -0.32 9.14 12.79
C GLU A 51 0.66 8.78 11.64
N LEU A 52 0.58 7.55 11.13
CA LEU A 52 1.40 7.10 10.01
C LEU A 52 1.06 7.84 8.72
N SER A 53 -0.23 7.99 8.40
CA SER A 53 -0.68 8.67 7.19
C SER A 53 -0.27 10.16 7.15
N ASP A 54 -0.12 10.79 8.31
CA ASP A 54 0.31 12.19 8.40
C ASP A 54 1.79 12.39 8.05
N ALA A 55 2.61 11.35 8.24
CA ALA A 55 4.04 11.33 7.99
C ALA A 55 4.42 10.89 6.55
N ILE A 56 3.63 10.01 5.93
CA ILE A 56 3.91 9.42 4.61
C ILE A 56 3.72 10.43 3.47
N ASN A 57 4.71 10.53 2.59
CA ASN A 57 4.64 11.22 1.30
C ASN A 57 4.25 10.24 0.17
N THR A 58 2.96 10.15 -0.12
CA THR A 58 2.41 9.29 -1.19
C THR A 58 2.79 9.72 -2.61
N SER A 59 3.44 10.88 -2.78
CA SER A 59 3.92 11.34 -4.08
C SER A 59 5.31 10.80 -4.43
N ALA A 60 6.03 10.21 -3.47
CA ALA A 60 7.29 9.51 -3.72
C ALA A 60 7.02 8.04 -4.06
N ASP A 61 7.86 7.42 -4.89
CA ASP A 61 7.84 5.97 -5.10
C ASP A 61 8.64 5.28 -3.98
N PRO A 62 8.04 4.38 -3.18
CA PRO A 62 8.76 3.64 -2.14
C PRO A 62 9.86 2.72 -2.68
N CYS A 63 9.82 2.34 -3.96
CA CYS A 63 10.85 1.52 -4.60
C CYS A 63 12.12 2.33 -4.94
N ASP A 64 11.97 3.65 -5.10
CA ASP A 64 13.06 4.56 -5.44
C ASP A 64 13.65 5.23 -4.19
N ASP A 65 12.81 5.81 -3.32
CA ASP A 65 13.22 6.45 -2.07
C ASP A 65 12.20 6.17 -0.96
N PHE A 66 12.38 5.02 -0.31
CA PHE A 66 11.56 4.62 0.83
C PHE A 66 11.62 5.62 1.99
N TYR A 67 12.75 6.31 2.18
CA TYR A 67 12.89 7.29 3.25
C TYR A 67 12.04 8.52 2.99
N ASP A 68 12.03 9.03 1.75
CA ASP A 68 11.13 10.13 1.37
C ASP A 68 9.66 9.69 1.49
N TYR A 69 9.34 8.51 0.99
CA TYR A 69 7.99 7.95 1.10
C TYR A 69 7.49 7.90 2.54
N VAL A 70 8.28 7.40 3.49
CA VAL A 70 7.80 7.22 4.88
C VAL A 70 7.97 8.45 5.78
N CYS A 71 8.97 9.30 5.54
CA CYS A 71 9.37 10.34 6.50
C CYS A 71 9.21 11.77 5.99
N LYS A 72 9.04 12.01 4.68
CA LYS A 72 9.21 13.37 4.13
C LYS A 72 8.20 14.37 4.66
N LYS A 73 6.91 14.00 4.82
CA LYS A 73 5.93 14.96 5.39
C LYS A 73 6.25 15.27 6.84
N TRP A 74 6.64 14.28 7.64
CA TRP A 74 7.04 14.50 9.03
C TRP A 74 8.26 15.43 9.10
N LYS A 75 9.29 15.19 8.28
CA LYS A 75 10.49 16.03 8.20
C LYS A 75 10.16 17.47 7.82
N ASN A 76 9.23 17.68 6.89
CA ASN A 76 8.83 19.02 6.46
C ASN A 76 8.03 19.78 7.52
N LYS A 77 7.23 19.07 8.32
CA LYS A 77 6.42 19.66 9.41
C LYS A 77 7.23 19.92 10.68
N THR A 78 8.24 19.09 10.94
CA THR A 78 8.99 19.09 12.20
C THR A 78 10.18 20.02 12.17
N LYS A 79 10.32 20.87 13.20
CA LYS A 79 11.50 21.73 13.40
C LYS A 79 12.42 21.12 14.45
N ILE A 80 13.71 21.03 14.13
CA ILE A 80 14.73 20.60 15.08
C ILE A 80 14.94 21.74 16.10
N PRO A 81 14.79 21.50 17.41
CA PRO A 81 15.10 22.49 18.43
C PRO A 81 16.58 22.93 18.35
N PRO A 82 16.90 24.21 18.64
CA PRO A 82 18.25 24.75 18.41
C PRO A 82 19.34 24.10 19.28
N TYR A 83 18.95 23.45 20.37
CA TYR A 83 19.85 22.77 21.29
C TYR A 83 20.08 21.29 20.95
N LEU A 84 19.47 20.78 19.87
CA LEU A 84 19.63 19.38 19.46
C LEU A 84 20.37 19.28 18.12
N PRO A 85 21.39 18.41 18.01
CA PRO A 85 22.07 18.17 16.74
C PRO A 85 21.24 17.34 15.76
N SER A 86 20.23 16.60 16.26
CA SER A 86 19.30 15.80 15.45
C SER A 86 17.99 15.61 16.23
N TYR A 87 16.89 15.38 15.49
CA TYR A 87 15.58 15.14 16.07
C TYR A 87 14.86 14.06 15.27
N GLY A 88 14.17 13.17 15.98
CA GLY A 88 13.54 11.99 15.40
C GLY A 88 12.59 11.34 16.40
N HIS A 89 11.87 10.32 15.95
CA HIS A 89 10.86 9.65 16.76
C HIS A 89 11.41 9.06 18.07
N LEU A 90 12.65 8.54 18.07
CA LEU A 90 13.28 8.03 19.30
C LEU A 90 13.46 9.11 20.38
N TRP A 91 13.65 10.37 19.99
CA TRP A 91 13.79 11.47 20.92
C TRP A 91 12.48 11.74 21.68
N LEU A 92 11.34 11.66 20.98
CA LEU A 92 10.00 11.80 21.58
C LEU A 92 9.77 10.73 22.67
N ILE A 93 10.11 9.48 22.37
CA ILE A 93 9.97 8.36 23.32
C ILE A 93 10.87 8.60 24.55
N ARG A 94 12.12 9.02 24.33
CA ARG A 94 13.06 9.31 25.42
C ARG A 94 12.58 10.45 26.32
N ASP A 95 12.05 11.51 25.72
CA ASP A 95 11.49 12.65 26.46
C ASP A 95 10.29 12.23 27.32
N GLU A 96 9.37 11.44 26.75
CA GLU A 96 8.22 10.91 27.49
C GLU A 96 8.65 10.02 28.67
N VAL A 97 9.61 9.12 28.44
CA VAL A 97 10.14 8.25 29.50
C VAL A 97 10.82 9.07 30.60
N ALA A 98 11.65 10.04 30.24
CA ALA A 98 12.33 10.91 31.20
C ALA A 98 11.33 11.72 32.04
N LYS A 99 10.27 12.25 31.41
CA LYS A 99 9.20 12.96 32.12
C LYS A 99 8.51 12.07 33.16
N LYS A 100 8.13 10.85 32.78
CA LYS A 100 7.49 9.89 33.70
C LYS A 100 8.42 9.49 34.86
N MET A 101 9.72 9.36 34.61
CA MET A 101 10.69 9.09 35.69
C MET A 101 10.79 10.24 36.69
N ASN A 102 10.76 11.48 36.20
CA ASN A 102 10.83 12.68 37.04
C ASN A 102 9.55 12.90 37.85
N GLU A 103 8.38 12.50 37.35
CA GLU A 103 7.10 12.58 38.08
C GLU A 103 7.04 11.65 39.31
N LEU A 104 7.94 10.65 39.39
CA LEU A 104 8.01 9.68 40.47
C LEU A 104 9.07 9.99 41.54
N THR A 105 9.86 11.05 41.35
CA THR A 105 10.95 11.47 42.26
C THR A 105 10.58 12.78 42.96
#